data_AF-A0A376UFQ9-F1
#
_entry.id   AF-A0A376UFQ9-F1
#
_cell.length_a   1.000
_cell.length_b   1.000
_cell.length_c   1.000
_cell.angle_alpha   90.00
_cell.angle_beta   90.00
_cell.angle_gamma   90.00
#
_symmetry.space_group_name_H-M   'P 1'
#
loop_
_entity.id
_entity.type
_entity.pdbx_description
1 polymer ?
#
loop_
_entity_poly.entity_id
_entity_poly.type
_entity_poly.pdbx_seq_one_letter_code
_entity_poly.pdbx_strand_id
1 'polypeptide(L)'
;MTFPDGRILRTTKTRHPRGFMQGRYLGSQRDVEAADKPFEFFMNRFRLLEAAPRVEFIAYTGLCEDVIRPQLDEAIAQGYSPNVRITGR
;
A
#
# COMPACT_ATOMS: atom_id res chain seq x y z
N MET A 1 -2.00 11.19 -0.15
CA MET A 1 -0.91 12.02 -0.70
C MET A 1 0.40 11.46 -0.17
N THR A 2 1.45 11.44 -0.98
CA THR A 2 2.80 11.05 -0.55
C THR A 2 3.68 12.29 -0.57
N PHE A 3 4.43 12.51 0.50
CA PHE A 3 5.34 13.64 0.65
C PHE A 3 6.78 13.25 0.26
N PRO A 4 7.67 14.21 -0.06
CA PRO A 4 9.07 13.92 -0.40
C PRO A 4 9.88 13.21 0.69
N ASP A 5 9.46 13.34 1.95
CA ASP A 5 10.05 12.68 3.12
C ASP A 5 9.56 11.23 3.31
N GLY A 6 8.74 10.71 2.39
CA GLY A 6 8.18 9.35 2.46
C GLY A 6 7.00 9.20 3.42
N ARG A 7 6.48 10.29 3.99
CA ARG A 7 5.21 10.27 4.74
C ARG A 7 4.04 10.14 3.79
N ILE A 8 3.04 9.37 4.19
CA ILE A 8 1.83 9.16 3.40
C ILE A 8 0.63 9.62 4.23
N LEU A 9 -0.13 10.55 3.67
CA LEU A 9 -1.35 11.09 4.26
C LEU A 9 -2.56 10.44 3.61
N ARG A 10 -3.28 9.63 4.39
CA ARG A 10 -4.51 8.98 3.96
C ARG A 10 -5.70 9.85 4.32
N THR A 11 -6.55 10.10 3.33
CA THR A 11 -7.80 10.85 3.50
C THR A 11 -8.98 9.97 3.19
N THR A 12 -10.07 10.10 3.94
CA THR A 12 -11.36 9.50 3.62
C THR A 12 -12.37 10.58 3.25
N LYS A 13 -13.29 10.25 2.35
CA LYS A 13 -14.42 11.12 2.03
C LYS A 13 -15.54 10.94 3.04
N THR A 14 -16.28 12.01 3.30
CA THR A 14 -17.54 11.92 4.05
C THR A 14 -18.48 10.95 3.36
N ARG A 15 -18.82 9.86 4.05
CA ARG A 15 -19.72 8.82 3.52
C ARG A 15 -21.20 9.21 3.61
N HIS A 16 -21.56 10.03 4.60
CA HIS A 16 -22.97 10.39 4.81
C HIS A 16 -23.46 11.34 3.71
N PRO A 17 -24.50 10.98 2.92
CA PRO A 17 -24.93 11.77 1.76
C PRO A 17 -25.26 13.22 2.08
N ARG A 18 -25.94 13.47 3.21
CA ARG A 18 -26.27 14.82 3.68
C ARG A 18 -25.04 15.69 3.94
N GLY A 19 -23.98 15.11 4.53
CA GLY A 19 -22.75 15.85 4.82
C GLY A 19 -21.98 16.16 3.56
N PHE A 20 -21.93 15.19 2.64
CA PHE A 20 -21.32 15.36 1.33
C PHE A 20 -22.02 16.45 0.51
N MET A 21 -23.35 16.45 0.42
CA MET A 21 -24.13 17.47 -0.31
C MET A 21 -24.01 18.87 0.31
N GLN A 22 -23.66 18.98 1.59
CA GLN A 22 -23.40 20.25 2.28
C GLN A 22 -21.94 20.74 2.13
N GLY A 23 -21.16 20.13 1.25
CA GLY A 23 -19.77 20.55 0.98
C GLY A 23 -18.74 20.01 1.98
N ARG A 24 -19.14 19.21 2.97
CA ARG A 24 -18.21 18.57 3.91
C ARG A 24 -17.63 17.32 3.26
N TYR A 25 -16.62 17.47 2.41
CA TYR A 25 -16.08 16.36 1.64
C TYR A 25 -15.01 15.55 2.37
N LEU A 26 -14.22 16.18 3.24
CA LEU A 26 -13.21 15.51 4.04
C LEU A 26 -13.87 14.84 5.26
N GLY A 27 -13.78 13.51 5.32
CA GLY A 27 -14.26 12.71 6.45
C GLY A 27 -13.20 12.57 7.54
N SER A 28 -12.03 12.04 7.17
CA SER A 28 -10.89 11.91 8.07
C SER A 28 -9.57 12.03 7.33
N GLN A 29 -8.52 12.33 8.09
CA GLN A 29 -7.15 12.38 7.63
C GLN A 29 -6.25 11.78 8.70
N ARG A 30 -5.32 10.90 8.29
CA ARG A 30 -4.31 10.32 9.18
C ARG A 30 -3.03 10.02 8.42
N ASP A 31 -1.90 10.06 9.11
CA ASP A 31 -0.66 9.51 8.60
C ASP A 31 -0.75 7.98 8.53
N VAL A 32 -0.10 7.41 7.53
CA VAL A 32 0.06 5.96 7.37
C VAL A 32 1.31 5.55 8.11
N GLU A 33 1.12 4.74 9.15
CA GLU A 33 2.19 4.18 9.96
C GLU A 33 3.08 3.24 9.13
N ALA A 34 4.32 3.05 9.57
CA ALA A 34 5.26 2.12 8.92
C ALA A 34 4.66 0.71 8.76
N ALA A 35 3.93 0.22 9.77
CA ALA A 35 3.27 -1.09 9.73
C ALA A 35 2.13 -1.18 8.68
N ASP A 36 1.52 -0.05 8.30
CA ASP A 36 0.44 0.01 7.31
C ASP A 36 0.98 0.16 5.87
N LYS A 37 2.22 0.65 5.69
CA LYS A 37 2.81 0.90 4.36
C LYS A 37 2.88 -0.34 3.45
N PRO A 38 3.24 -1.54 3.94
CA PRO A 38 3.25 -2.73 3.09
C PRO A 38 1.91 -3.02 2.44
N PHE A 39 0.82 -2.93 3.21
CA PHE A 39 -0.53 -3.17 2.72
C PHE A 39 -0.90 -2.17 1.61
N GLU A 40 -0.66 -0.88 1.84
CA GLU A 40 -0.92 0.17 0.84
C GLU A 40 -0.10 -0.04 -0.45
N PHE A 41 1.17 -0.44 -0.33
CA PHE A 41 2.02 -0.76 -1.48
C PHE A 41 1.43 -1.91 -2.30
N PHE A 42 1.12 -3.04 -1.66
CA PHE A 42 0.61 -4.21 -2.37
C PHE A 42 -0.77 -4.00 -2.97
N MET A 43 -1.66 -3.27 -2.30
CA MET A 43 -2.97 -2.90 -2.85
C MET A 43 -2.84 -2.06 -4.13
N ASN A 44 -1.88 -1.14 -4.17
CA ASN A 44 -1.60 -0.37 -5.38
C ASN A 44 -0.92 -1.23 -6.45
N ARG A 45 0.03 -2.08 -6.06
CA ARG A 45 0.85 -2.84 -7.01
C ARG A 45 0.07 -3.97 -7.68
N PHE A 46 -0.70 -4.74 -6.92
CA PHE A 46 -1.48 -5.86 -7.45
C PHE A 46 -2.60 -5.42 -8.40
N ARG A 47 -3.00 -4.14 -8.38
CA ARG A 47 -3.97 -3.59 -9.34
C ARG A 47 -3.47 -3.58 -10.78
N LEU A 48 -2.16 -3.48 -10.99
CA LEU A 48 -1.58 -3.25 -12.31
C LEU A 48 -1.37 -4.54 -13.13
N LEU A 49 -1.53 -5.72 -12.52
CA LEU A 49 -1.28 -7.03 -13.16
C LEU A 49 0.11 -7.16 -13.82
N GLU A 50 1.06 -6.35 -13.39
CA GLU A 50 2.44 -6.30 -13.88
C GLU A 50 3.40 -6.93 -12.87
N ALA A 51 4.61 -7.26 -13.32
CA ALA A 51 5.70 -7.64 -12.43
C ALA A 51 6.01 -6.50 -11.45
N ALA A 52 6.32 -6.84 -10.20
CA ALA A 52 6.68 -5.92 -9.14
C ALA A 52 8.11 -6.24 -8.70
N PRO A 53 9.09 -5.51 -9.22
CA PRO A 53 10.47 -5.60 -8.78
C PRO A 53 10.56 -5.41 -7.26
N ARG A 54 11.37 -6.24 -6.59
CA ARG A 54 11.58 -6.14 -5.13
C ARG A 54 12.10 -4.76 -4.70
N VAL A 55 12.92 -4.16 -5.56
CA VAL A 55 13.52 -2.84 -5.33
C VAL A 55 12.47 -1.73 -5.17
N GLU A 56 11.29 -1.89 -5.79
CA GLU A 56 10.20 -0.92 -5.68
C GLU A 56 9.63 -0.89 -4.26
N PHE A 57 9.56 -2.04 -3.57
CA PHE A 57 9.06 -2.08 -2.20
C PHE A 57 9.88 -1.18 -1.29
N ILE A 58 11.21 -1.32 -1.33
CA ILE A 58 12.13 -0.51 -0.54
C ILE A 58 12.04 0.96 -0.97
N ALA A 59 12.05 1.23 -2.28
CA ALA A 59 12.02 2.59 -2.83
C ALA A 59 10.76 3.37 -2.43
N TYR A 60 9.59 2.71 -2.39
CA TYR A 60 8.32 3.39 -2.13
C TYR A 60 7.86 3.34 -0.67
N THR A 61 8.30 2.34 0.12
CA THR A 61 7.91 2.24 1.54
C THR A 61 8.99 2.73 2.50
N GLY A 62 10.26 2.68 2.08
CA GLY A 62 11.43 2.90 2.93
C GLY A 62 11.71 1.74 3.89
N LEU A 63 11.02 0.61 3.76
CA LEU A 63 11.13 -0.55 4.65
C LEU A 63 11.97 -1.65 4.01
N CYS A 64 12.66 -2.42 4.85
CA CYS A 64 13.34 -3.64 4.40
C CYS A 64 12.33 -4.74 4.05
N GLU A 65 12.67 -5.58 3.07
CA GLU A 65 11.83 -6.74 2.68
C GLU A 65 11.62 -7.69 3.87
N ASP A 66 12.54 -7.74 4.83
CA ASP A 66 12.42 -8.58 6.03
C ASP A 66 11.11 -8.36 6.80
N VAL A 67 10.54 -7.15 6.74
CA VAL A 67 9.27 -6.80 7.40
C VAL A 67 8.08 -7.58 6.84
N ILE A 68 8.14 -7.96 5.55
CA ILE A 68 7.06 -8.66 4.84
C ILE A 68 7.41 -10.11 4.53
N ARG A 69 8.64 -10.53 4.82
CA ARG A 69 9.16 -11.85 4.47
C ARG A 69 8.30 -13.00 5.05
N PRO A 70 7.90 -12.97 6.33
CA PRO A 70 7.06 -14.03 6.90
C PRO A 70 5.72 -14.19 6.17
N GLN A 71 5.03 -13.09 5.90
CA GLN A 71 3.73 -13.10 5.22
C GLN A 71 3.87 -13.50 3.75
N LEU A 72 4.97 -13.12 3.11
CA LEU A 72 5.26 -13.51 1.73
C LEU A 72 5.53 -15.02 1.64
N ASP A 73 6.31 -15.57 2.56
CA ASP A 73 6.59 -17.00 2.61
C ASP A 73 5.32 -17.81 2.90
N GLU A 74 4.45 -17.34 3.80
CA GLU A 74 3.15 -17.95 4.05
C GLU A 74 2.27 -17.93 2.78
N ALA A 75 2.20 -16.80 2.08
CA ALA A 75 1.44 -16.68 0.84
C ALA A 75 1.94 -17.65 -0.25
N ILE A 76 3.27 -17.76 -0.40
CA ILE A 76 3.90 -18.71 -1.32
C ILE A 76 3.56 -20.16 -0.93
N ALA A 77 3.63 -20.50 0.35
CA ALA A 77 3.29 -21.84 0.84
C ALA A 77 1.81 -22.20 0.59
N GLN A 78 0.91 -21.22 0.62
CA GLN A 78 -0.51 -21.38 0.29
C GLN A 78 -0.77 -21.42 -1.23
N GLY A 79 0.27 -21.36 -2.07
CA GLY A 79 0.14 -21.39 -3.53
C GLY A 79 -0.28 -20.05 -4.15
N TYR A 80 -0.28 -18.96 -3.37
CA TYR A 80 -0.38 -17.62 -3.92
C TYR A 80 0.95 -17.26 -4.57
N SER A 81 1.11 -17.66 -5.83
CA SER A 81 2.04 -17.02 -6.74
C SER A 81 1.37 -15.73 -7.19
N PRO A 82 1.80 -14.54 -6.74
CA PRO A 82 1.31 -13.35 -7.39
C PRO A 82 1.75 -13.47 -8.87
N ASN A 83 0.84 -13.27 -9.83
CA ASN A 83 1.21 -13.22 -11.27
C ASN A 83 2.29 -12.15 -11.56
N VAL A 84 2.51 -11.31 -10.56
CA VAL A 84 3.74 -10.57 -10.29
C VAL A 84 4.92 -11.52 -10.18
N ARG A 85 5.65 -11.73 -11.27
CA ARG A 85 7.01 -12.26 -11.16
C ARG A 85 7.79 -11.29 -10.28
N ILE A 86 8.03 -11.67 -9.02
CA ILE A 86 8.95 -10.96 -8.14
C ILE A 86 10.36 -11.27 -8.67
N THR A 87 10.72 -10.62 -9.78
CA THR A 87 12.01 -10.79 -10.43
C THR A 87 13.06 -10.04 -9.64
N GLY A 88 14.07 -10.75 -9.16
CA GLY A 88 15.28 -10.18 -8.60
C GLY A 88 16.40 -10.17 -9.63
N ARG A 89 16.76 -8.98 -10.10
CA ARG A 89 18.14 -8.45 -10.07
C ARG A 89 18.10 -6.94 -10.24
#